data_AF-A0A1D6H2V3-F1
#
_entry.id   AF-A0A1D6H2V3-F1
#
_cell.length_a   1.000
_cell.length_b   1.000
_cell.length_c   1.000
_cell.angle_alpha   90.00
_cell.angle_beta   90.00
_cell.angle_gamma   90.00
#
_symmetry.space_group_name_H-M   'P 1'
#
loop_
_entity.id
_entity.type
_entity.pdbx_description
1 polymer ?
#
loop_
_entity_poly.entity_id
_entity_poly.type
_entity_poly.pdbx_seq_one_letter_code
_entity_poly.pdbx_strand_id
1 'polypeptide(L)'
;MAGRLPGAAASSPLPRALLLIAALVLFSISFLSLRSLRPAADPALASAADKYRPLLRLQSSSSVYHSPEAFTAGYADMERSFKVYIYPDGDPKTFYQTPRKLTGKYASEGYFFQNIRESRFRTDDPDQAHLFFVPISPHKMRGKGTSYENMTVIVKDYVEGLINKYPYWNRTLGADHFFVTCHDVGVRAFEGLPFMVKNSIRVVCSPSYNVDFIPHKDIALPQVLQPFALPEGGNDIENRTTLGFWAGHRNSKIRVILARVWENDTELAISNNRISRAIGELVYQKQFYRTKFCICPGGSQVNSARISDSIHYGCVPVILSDYYDLPFNDALDWRKFAVILRERDVYQLKNILKSISQEEFVSLHKSLVQKHFVWHSPPVSYDAFHMIMYELWLRHNVIKY
;
A
#
# COMPACT_ATOMS: atom_id res chain seq x y z
N MET A 1 -41.11 55.28 68.88
CA MET A 1 -40.89 54.50 70.12
C MET A 1 -40.48 53.08 69.74
N ALA A 2 -39.41 52.60 70.39
CA ALA A 2 -39.01 51.21 70.61
C ALA A 2 -38.86 50.23 69.41
N GLY A 3 -37.63 49.74 69.25
CA GLY A 3 -37.28 48.56 68.47
C GLY A 3 -35.80 48.21 68.59
N ARG A 4 -35.33 47.84 69.79
CA ARG A 4 -34.00 47.24 70.05
C ARG A 4 -34.09 45.72 69.91
N LEU A 5 -33.16 45.09 69.19
CA LEU A 5 -32.70 43.71 69.38
C LEU A 5 -31.19 43.59 69.03
N PRO A 6 -30.47 42.56 69.52
CA PRO A 6 -29.12 42.71 70.06
C PRO A 6 -28.02 41.90 69.34
N GLY A 7 -26.77 42.31 69.60
CA GLY A 7 -25.63 41.44 69.92
C GLY A 7 -25.21 40.36 68.92
N ALA A 8 -24.24 40.67 68.06
CA ALA A 8 -23.43 39.65 67.39
C ALA A 8 -22.43 39.04 68.39
N ALA A 9 -22.59 37.76 68.69
CA ALA A 9 -21.62 36.95 69.43
C ALA A 9 -20.47 36.54 68.49
N ALA A 10 -19.25 36.84 68.90
CA ALA A 10 -18.03 36.36 68.25
C ALA A 10 -17.91 34.85 68.44
N SER A 11 -17.85 34.09 67.35
CA SER A 11 -17.47 32.67 67.36
C SER A 11 -16.00 32.54 66.95
N SER A 12 -15.21 31.92 67.83
CA SER A 12 -13.81 31.59 67.64
C SER A 12 -13.61 30.59 66.48
N PRO A 13 -12.60 30.74 65.62
CA PRO A 13 -12.33 29.75 64.59
C PRO A 13 -11.77 28.46 65.21
N LEU A 14 -12.36 27.31 64.86
CA LEU A 14 -11.83 26.00 65.18
C LEU A 14 -10.40 25.86 64.61
N PRO A 15 -9.44 25.29 65.36
CA PRO A 15 -8.07 25.10 64.88
C PRO A 15 -8.05 24.29 63.59
N ARG A 16 -7.38 24.78 62.54
CA ARG A 16 -7.20 24.12 61.23
C ARG A 16 -6.73 22.65 61.32
N ALA A 17 -6.10 22.26 62.44
CA ALA A 17 -5.71 20.89 62.73
C ALA A 17 -6.90 19.91 62.83
N LEU A 18 -8.05 20.34 63.38
CA LEU A 18 -9.23 19.47 63.53
C LEU A 18 -9.92 19.18 62.19
N LEU A 19 -9.89 20.13 61.26
CA LEU A 19 -10.42 19.96 59.90
C LEU A 19 -9.57 18.98 59.08
N LEU A 20 -8.24 19.02 59.24
CA LEU A 20 -7.32 18.09 58.57
C LEU A 20 -7.48 16.64 59.09
N ILE A 21 -7.67 16.47 60.40
CA ILE A 21 -7.91 15.15 60.99
C ILE A 21 -9.25 14.59 60.52
N ALA A 22 -10.31 15.41 60.47
CA ALA A 22 -11.61 14.98 59.95
C ALA A 22 -11.54 14.55 58.47
N ALA A 23 -10.78 15.26 57.64
CA ALA A 23 -10.59 14.92 56.23
C ALA A 23 -9.82 13.59 56.04
N LEU A 24 -8.78 13.34 56.83
CA LEU A 24 -8.02 12.09 56.78
C LEU A 24 -8.84 10.88 57.24
N VAL A 25 -9.68 11.04 58.27
CA VAL A 25 -10.58 9.99 58.74
C VAL A 25 -11.63 9.64 57.68
N LEU A 26 -12.23 10.64 57.02
CA LEU A 26 -13.17 10.42 55.92
C LEU A 26 -12.54 9.71 54.72
N PHE A 27 -11.29 10.04 54.37
CA PHE A 27 -10.56 9.37 53.29
C PHE A 27 -10.22 7.91 53.64
N SER A 28 -9.88 7.64 54.90
CA SER A 28 -9.56 6.28 55.38
C SER A 28 -10.77 5.36 55.34
N ILE A 29 -11.93 5.87 55.79
CA ILE A 29 -13.19 5.11 55.84
C ILE A 29 -13.71 4.82 54.43
N SER A 30 -13.61 5.78 53.50
CA SER A 30 -14.00 5.57 52.11
C SER A 30 -13.08 4.58 51.38
N PHE A 31 -11.76 4.63 51.63
CA PHE A 31 -10.81 3.69 51.04
C PHE A 31 -10.98 2.25 51.56
N LEU A 32 -11.33 2.08 52.84
CA LEU A 32 -11.62 0.78 53.44
C LEU A 32 -12.98 0.21 52.98
N SER A 33 -14.00 1.06 52.82
CA SER A 33 -15.31 0.67 52.27
C SER A 33 -15.23 0.21 50.81
N LEU A 34 -14.43 0.89 49.98
CA LEU A 34 -14.21 0.52 48.57
C LEU A 34 -13.42 -0.80 48.41
N ARG A 35 -12.56 -1.17 49.38
CA ARG A 35 -11.90 -2.48 49.38
C ARG A 35 -12.80 -3.62 49.85
N SER A 36 -13.78 -3.33 50.71
CA SER A 36 -14.75 -4.32 51.22
C SER A 36 -15.86 -4.69 50.23
N LEU A 37 -16.02 -3.93 49.13
CA LEU A 37 -17.06 -4.13 48.11
C LEU A 37 -16.58 -4.84 46.84
N ARG A 38 -15.37 -5.43 46.82
CA ARG A 38 -14.95 -6.32 45.73
C ARG A 38 -15.55 -7.72 45.96
N PRO A 39 -16.40 -8.24 45.05
CA PRO A 39 -16.79 -9.63 45.10
C PRO A 39 -15.55 -10.52 44.89
N ALA A 40 -15.40 -11.56 45.69
CA ALA A 40 -14.48 -12.64 45.41
C ALA A 40 -14.84 -13.24 44.03
N ALA A 41 -13.86 -13.39 43.15
CA ALA A 41 -14.08 -13.97 41.83
C ALA A 41 -14.49 -15.44 41.96
N ASP A 42 -15.69 -15.78 41.49
CA ASP A 42 -16.18 -17.15 41.40
C ASP A 42 -15.28 -17.99 40.49
N PRO A 43 -14.84 -19.21 40.89
CA PRO A 43 -14.03 -20.09 40.04
C PRO A 43 -14.79 -20.69 38.84
N ALA A 44 -16.09 -20.44 38.72
CA ALA A 44 -16.96 -21.04 37.71
C ALA A 44 -17.05 -20.23 36.39
N LEU A 45 -16.34 -19.10 36.28
CA LEU A 45 -16.28 -18.29 35.05
C LEU A 45 -14.96 -18.43 34.28
N ALA A 46 -14.21 -19.51 34.52
CA ALA A 46 -12.97 -19.83 33.79
C ALA A 46 -13.18 -20.75 32.57
N SER A 47 -14.40 -21.25 32.31
CA SER A 47 -14.68 -22.20 31.21
C SER A 47 -15.40 -21.58 29.99
N ALA A 48 -15.62 -20.27 29.97
CA ALA A 48 -16.24 -19.57 28.84
C ALA A 48 -15.25 -18.72 28.01
N ALA A 49 -14.01 -18.53 28.48
CA ALA A 49 -12.98 -17.75 27.80
C ALA A 49 -12.14 -18.56 26.78
N ASP A 50 -12.32 -19.88 26.72
CA ASP A 50 -11.61 -20.78 25.80
C ASP A 50 -12.32 -21.01 24.45
N LYS A 51 -13.43 -20.30 24.19
CA LYS A 51 -14.21 -20.43 22.95
C LYS A 51 -13.83 -19.45 21.82
N TYR A 52 -12.79 -18.64 22.00
CA TYR A 52 -12.26 -17.72 20.98
C TYR A 52 -10.74 -17.85 20.78
N ARG A 53 -10.19 -19.06 20.88
CA ARG A 53 -8.96 -19.42 20.14
C ARG A 53 -9.38 -20.09 18.84
N PRO A 54 -9.19 -19.48 17.66
CA PRO A 54 -9.04 -20.28 16.46
C PRO A 54 -7.74 -21.07 16.63
N LEU A 55 -7.89 -22.32 17.06
CA LEU A 55 -6.89 -23.34 16.91
C LEU A 55 -6.46 -23.36 15.43
N LEU A 56 -5.20 -23.01 15.23
CA LEU A 56 -4.29 -23.55 14.23
C LEU A 56 -4.65 -25.00 13.89
N ARG A 57 -5.55 -25.16 12.92
CA ARG A 57 -5.67 -26.30 12.00
C ARG A 57 -6.74 -25.98 10.96
N LEU A 58 -6.40 -25.07 10.05
CA LEU A 58 -6.73 -25.31 8.65
C LEU A 58 -5.46 -25.85 7.99
N GLN A 59 -5.67 -26.89 7.19
CA GLN A 59 -4.71 -27.60 6.35
C GLN A 59 -3.69 -26.67 5.70
N SER A 60 -2.46 -27.15 5.49
CA SER A 60 -1.32 -26.42 4.94
C SER A 60 -1.65 -25.62 3.66
N SER A 61 -2.15 -24.41 3.84
CA SER A 61 -1.82 -23.30 2.96
C SER A 61 -0.46 -22.84 3.44
N SER A 62 0.59 -23.19 2.70
CA SER A 62 1.89 -22.60 2.98
C SER A 62 1.71 -21.08 2.89
N SER A 63 1.96 -20.38 3.98
CA SER A 63 1.77 -18.93 4.03
C SER A 63 2.41 -18.25 2.80
N VAL A 64 1.70 -17.28 2.23
CA VAL A 64 2.16 -16.50 1.07
C VAL A 64 3.23 -15.48 1.44
N TYR A 65 3.54 -15.32 2.73
CA TYR A 65 4.56 -14.40 3.22
C TYR A 65 5.91 -15.09 3.36
N HIS A 66 7.00 -14.36 3.09
CA HIS A 66 8.37 -14.86 3.30
C HIS A 66 8.65 -15.29 4.74
N SER A 67 8.22 -14.47 5.71
CA SER A 67 8.22 -14.79 7.13
C SER A 67 6.89 -14.34 7.74
N PRO A 68 5.94 -15.27 7.95
CA PRO A 68 4.60 -14.95 8.45
C PRO A 68 4.62 -14.30 9.84
N GLU A 69 5.50 -14.76 10.71
CA GLU A 69 5.67 -14.25 12.07
C GLU A 69 6.24 -12.83 12.05
N ALA A 70 7.31 -12.60 11.26
CA ALA A 70 7.91 -11.27 11.14
C ALA A 70 6.95 -10.27 10.49
N PHE A 71 6.23 -10.68 9.44
CA PHE A 71 5.21 -9.84 8.81
C PHE A 71 4.10 -9.48 9.80
N THR A 72 3.58 -10.44 10.56
CA THR A 72 2.51 -10.20 11.54
C THR A 72 2.95 -9.24 12.64
N ALA A 73 4.15 -9.45 13.20
CA ALA A 73 4.70 -8.57 14.22
C ALA A 73 4.98 -7.15 13.68
N GLY A 74 5.66 -7.07 12.53
CA GLY A 74 6.00 -5.80 11.90
C GLY A 74 4.77 -5.00 11.47
N TYR A 75 3.75 -5.66 10.93
CA TYR A 75 2.50 -5.01 10.54
C TYR A 75 1.77 -4.45 11.77
N ALA A 76 1.72 -5.21 12.87
CA ALA A 76 1.13 -4.73 14.12
C ALA A 76 1.88 -3.52 14.72
N ASP A 77 3.21 -3.51 14.63
CA ASP A 77 4.04 -2.40 15.08
C ASP A 77 3.86 -1.14 14.21
N MET A 78 3.81 -1.33 12.88
CA MET A 78 3.45 -0.26 11.93
C MET A 78 2.10 0.35 12.28
N GLU A 79 1.05 -0.47 12.39
CA GLU A 79 -0.29 -0.01 12.75
C GLU A 79 -0.24 0.82 14.04
N ARG A 80 0.45 0.33 15.07
CA ARG A 80 0.51 0.98 16.38
C ARG A 80 1.22 2.33 16.35
N SER A 81 2.31 2.46 15.60
CA SER A 81 3.27 3.56 15.81
C SER A 81 3.61 4.39 14.58
N PHE A 82 3.40 3.89 13.37
CA PHE A 82 3.90 4.58 12.17
C PHE A 82 3.17 5.92 11.94
N LYS A 83 3.97 6.96 11.71
CA LYS A 83 3.49 8.33 11.48
C LYS A 83 4.19 8.98 10.30
N VAL A 84 3.41 9.63 9.44
CA VAL A 84 3.86 10.35 8.26
C VAL A 84 3.41 11.79 8.37
N TYR A 85 4.37 12.72 8.32
CA TYR A 85 4.09 14.14 8.16
C TYR A 85 3.92 14.45 6.68
N ILE A 86 2.89 15.21 6.32
CA ILE A 86 2.67 15.65 4.95
C ILE A 86 3.00 17.14 4.89
N TYR A 87 3.89 17.54 3.98
CA TYR A 87 4.18 18.96 3.80
C TYR A 87 2.90 19.77 3.53
N PRO A 88 2.62 20.84 4.31
CA PRO A 88 1.34 21.53 4.25
C PRO A 88 1.24 22.45 3.04
N ASP A 89 2.38 22.80 2.44
CA ASP A 89 2.47 23.54 1.18
C ASP A 89 2.02 22.63 0.04
N GLY A 90 0.70 22.54 -0.11
CA GLY A 90 0.05 22.15 -1.35
C GLY A 90 0.09 23.29 -2.37
N ASP A 91 -0.23 22.97 -3.62
CA ASP A 91 -0.15 23.94 -4.71
C ASP A 91 -1.27 24.99 -4.60
N PRO A 92 -0.97 26.29 -4.54
CA PRO A 92 -1.99 27.32 -4.76
C PRO A 92 -2.64 27.26 -6.17
N LYS A 93 -2.07 26.54 -7.14
CA LYS A 93 -2.52 26.40 -8.55
C LYS A 93 -3.05 25.00 -8.95
N THR A 94 -3.38 24.12 -7.99
CA THR A 94 -4.06 22.79 -8.11
C THR A 94 -3.28 21.58 -8.67
N PHE A 95 -1.98 21.68 -8.98
CA PHE A 95 -1.14 20.59 -9.49
C PHE A 95 -0.82 19.51 -8.44
N TYR A 96 -0.87 19.82 -7.14
CA TYR A 96 -0.53 18.88 -6.04
C TYR A 96 -1.76 18.21 -5.39
N GLN A 97 -2.91 18.30 -6.05
CA GLN A 97 -4.16 17.68 -5.59
C GLN A 97 -4.40 16.34 -6.27
N THR A 98 -4.99 15.40 -5.51
CA THR A 98 -5.51 14.13 -5.99
C THR A 98 -6.27 14.27 -7.33
N PRO A 99 -6.14 13.33 -8.27
CA PRO A 99 -6.92 13.31 -9.51
C PRO A 99 -8.43 13.47 -9.23
N ARG A 100 -9.15 14.25 -10.04
CA ARG A 100 -10.62 14.46 -9.88
C ARG A 100 -11.43 13.15 -9.98
N LYS A 101 -10.88 12.13 -10.62
CA LYS A 101 -11.45 10.78 -10.72
C LYS A 101 -10.33 9.77 -10.47
N LEU A 102 -10.54 8.87 -9.51
CA LEU A 102 -9.62 7.78 -9.16
C LEU A 102 -9.81 6.59 -10.10
N THR A 103 -9.64 6.83 -11.41
CA THR A 103 -9.91 5.80 -12.42
C THR A 103 -8.82 5.68 -13.46
N GLY A 104 -8.82 4.53 -14.15
CA GLY A 104 -7.89 4.24 -15.21
C GLY A 104 -6.46 4.16 -14.69
N LYS A 105 -5.49 4.56 -15.52
CA LYS A 105 -4.07 4.32 -15.20
C LYS A 105 -3.64 5.02 -13.89
N TYR A 106 -4.17 6.22 -13.62
CA TYR A 106 -3.79 7.04 -12.45
C TYR A 106 -4.46 6.62 -11.13
N ALA A 107 -5.20 5.51 -11.11
CA ALA A 107 -5.98 5.09 -9.94
C ALA A 107 -5.09 4.88 -8.70
N SER A 108 -4.04 4.05 -8.78
CA SER A 108 -3.19 3.74 -7.61
C SER A 108 -2.56 4.99 -6.97
N GLU A 109 -2.01 5.90 -7.79
CA GLU A 109 -1.45 7.17 -7.32
C GLU A 109 -2.52 8.02 -6.63
N GLY A 110 -3.69 8.14 -7.25
CA GLY A 110 -4.77 8.92 -6.67
C GLY A 110 -5.31 8.34 -5.36
N TYR A 111 -5.51 7.02 -5.28
CA TYR A 111 -5.92 6.36 -4.06
C TYR A 111 -4.90 6.55 -2.95
N PHE A 112 -3.59 6.43 -3.24
CA PHE A 112 -2.55 6.70 -2.26
C PHE A 112 -2.65 8.14 -1.72
N PHE A 113 -2.75 9.14 -2.61
CA PHE A 113 -2.85 10.55 -2.22
C PHE A 113 -4.09 10.84 -1.38
N GLN A 114 -5.23 10.20 -1.68
CA GLN A 114 -6.42 10.35 -0.85
C GLN A 114 -6.23 9.67 0.51
N ASN A 115 -5.92 8.38 0.51
CA ASN A 115 -5.87 7.56 1.70
C ASN A 115 -4.82 8.03 2.70
N ILE A 116 -3.64 8.48 2.25
CA ILE A 116 -2.60 8.96 3.19
C ILE A 116 -3.08 10.16 4.02
N ARG A 117 -3.91 11.04 3.44
CA ARG A 117 -4.44 12.23 4.12
C ARG A 117 -5.54 11.92 5.12
N GLU A 118 -6.31 10.86 4.86
CA GLU A 118 -7.48 10.44 5.64
C GLU A 118 -7.13 9.31 6.64
N SER A 119 -5.96 8.68 6.49
CA SER A 119 -5.53 7.55 7.32
C SER A 119 -5.01 7.95 8.71
N ARG A 120 -5.03 6.97 9.62
CA ARG A 120 -4.41 7.03 10.96
C ARG A 120 -2.89 7.28 10.96
N PHE A 121 -2.24 7.06 9.82
CA PHE A 121 -0.78 7.21 9.69
C PHE A 121 -0.39 8.68 9.56
N ARG A 122 -1.30 9.58 9.20
CA ARG A 122 -0.99 11.00 9.16
C ARG A 122 -0.72 11.57 10.56
N THR A 123 0.26 12.45 10.65
CA THR A 123 0.47 13.37 11.78
C THR A 123 0.60 14.79 11.27
N ASP A 124 0.08 15.76 12.02
CA ASP A 124 0.35 17.20 11.80
C ASP A 124 1.54 17.68 12.66
N ASP A 125 2.06 16.83 13.55
CA ASP A 125 3.26 17.06 14.35
C ASP A 125 4.49 16.43 13.67
N PRO A 126 5.45 17.23 13.17
CA PRO A 126 6.66 16.75 12.50
C PRO A 126 7.62 16.01 13.44
N ASP A 127 7.57 16.25 14.75
CA ASP A 127 8.46 15.59 15.72
C ASP A 127 8.03 14.15 16.01
N GLN A 128 6.76 13.82 15.76
CA GLN A 128 6.22 12.46 15.82
C GLN A 128 6.43 11.67 14.52
N ALA A 129 6.87 12.33 13.45
CA ALA A 129 6.91 11.73 12.12
C ALA A 129 8.12 10.82 11.92
N HIS A 130 7.85 9.62 11.41
CA HIS A 130 8.88 8.66 10.98
C HIS A 130 9.33 8.95 9.55
N LEU A 131 8.42 9.38 8.69
CA LEU A 131 8.70 9.79 7.31
C LEU A 131 7.95 11.07 6.93
N PHE A 132 8.47 11.76 5.91
CA PHE A 132 7.94 13.01 5.37
C PHE A 132 7.47 12.80 3.93
N PHE A 133 6.17 12.95 3.70
CA PHE A 133 5.59 12.84 2.37
C PHE A 133 5.68 14.18 1.64
N VAL A 134 6.29 14.16 0.44
CA VAL A 134 6.30 15.29 -0.50
C VAL A 134 5.11 15.15 -1.46
N PRO A 135 4.03 15.93 -1.28
CA PRO A 135 2.74 15.65 -1.91
C PRO A 135 2.65 16.20 -3.35
N ILE A 136 3.52 15.76 -4.25
CA ILE A 136 3.59 16.23 -5.64
C ILE A 136 3.12 15.18 -6.66
N SER A 137 2.16 15.55 -7.52
CA SER A 137 1.69 14.70 -8.62
C SER A 137 1.79 15.44 -9.97
N PRO A 138 2.77 15.10 -10.82
CA PRO A 138 2.95 15.75 -12.13
C PRO A 138 1.81 15.47 -13.14
N HIS A 139 0.89 14.54 -12.84
CA HIS A 139 -0.15 14.12 -13.79
C HIS A 139 -0.98 15.30 -14.32
N LYS A 140 -1.39 16.24 -13.46
CA LYS A 140 -2.19 17.40 -13.87
C LYS A 140 -1.42 18.36 -14.78
N MET A 141 -0.09 18.41 -14.69
CA MET A 141 0.75 19.25 -15.57
C MET A 141 0.62 18.80 -17.02
N ARG A 142 0.60 17.49 -17.27
CA ARG A 142 0.35 16.93 -18.62
C ARG A 142 -1.03 17.34 -19.16
N GLY A 143 -2.06 17.32 -18.33
CA GLY A 143 -3.41 17.73 -18.71
C GLY A 143 -3.51 19.20 -19.13
N LYS A 144 -2.59 20.05 -18.65
CA LYS A 144 -2.48 21.47 -19.03
C LYS A 144 -1.50 21.71 -20.19
N GLY A 145 -0.95 20.66 -20.81
CA GLY A 145 -0.01 20.78 -21.93
C GLY A 145 1.39 21.26 -21.54
N THR A 146 1.78 21.17 -20.27
CA THR A 146 3.14 21.51 -19.81
C THR A 146 4.16 20.56 -20.47
N SER A 147 5.28 21.09 -21.00
CA SER A 147 6.37 20.25 -21.53
C SER A 147 7.12 19.54 -20.40
N TYR A 148 7.83 18.45 -20.70
CA TYR A 148 8.57 17.71 -19.66
C TYR A 148 9.66 18.57 -19.00
N GLU A 149 10.33 19.42 -19.76
CA GLU A 149 11.36 20.34 -19.26
C GLU A 149 10.75 21.31 -18.24
N ASN A 150 9.58 21.87 -18.57
CA ASN A 150 8.86 22.77 -17.65
C ASN A 150 8.30 22.03 -16.44
N MET A 151 7.87 20.76 -16.58
CA MET A 151 7.46 19.96 -15.40
C MET A 151 8.63 19.80 -14.43
N THR A 152 9.82 19.49 -14.94
CA THR A 152 11.03 19.34 -14.12
C THR A 152 11.38 20.64 -13.38
N VAL A 153 11.29 21.79 -14.05
CA VAL A 153 11.49 23.10 -13.39
C VAL A 153 10.45 23.32 -12.29
N ILE A 154 9.16 23.07 -12.55
CA ILE A 154 8.11 23.26 -11.54
C ILE A 154 8.31 22.35 -10.32
N VAL A 155 8.66 21.08 -10.56
CA VAL A 155 8.97 20.11 -9.48
C VAL A 155 10.16 20.57 -8.67
N LYS A 156 11.23 21.04 -9.34
CA LYS A 156 12.42 21.58 -8.71
C LYS A 156 12.11 22.78 -7.83
N ASP A 157 11.45 23.80 -8.36
CA ASP A 157 11.10 25.02 -7.62
C ASP A 157 10.23 24.71 -6.40
N TYR A 158 9.31 23.74 -6.53
CA TYR A 158 8.49 23.29 -5.42
C TYR A 158 9.32 22.64 -4.30
N VAL A 159 10.18 21.69 -4.65
CA VAL A 159 11.02 20.98 -3.68
C VAL A 159 12.00 21.94 -3.02
N GLU A 160 12.66 22.82 -3.78
CA GLU A 160 13.54 23.85 -3.23
C GLU A 160 12.79 24.81 -2.30
N GLY A 161 11.54 25.17 -2.63
CA GLY A 161 10.66 25.93 -1.74
C GLY A 161 10.41 25.24 -0.40
N LEU A 162 10.14 23.93 -0.41
CA LEU A 162 9.96 23.14 0.81
C LEU A 162 11.26 23.09 1.65
N ILE A 163 12.40 22.86 1.00
CA ILE A 163 13.73 22.79 1.64
C ILE A 163 14.07 24.12 2.32
N ASN A 164 13.78 25.24 1.64
CA ASN A 164 14.09 26.57 2.17
C ASN A 164 13.16 26.99 3.32
N LYS A 165 11.89 26.53 3.28
CA LYS A 165 10.88 26.94 4.26
C LYS A 165 10.85 26.09 5.51
N TYR A 166 11.13 24.79 5.40
CA TYR A 166 11.01 23.84 6.50
C TYR A 166 12.35 23.20 6.84
N PRO A 167 12.71 23.08 8.14
CA PRO A 167 14.00 22.53 8.53
C PRO A 167 14.13 21.01 8.32
N TYR A 168 13.02 20.31 8.09
CA TYR A 168 12.96 18.84 8.16
C TYR A 168 13.80 18.14 7.11
N TRP A 169 13.92 18.71 5.90
CA TRP A 169 14.71 18.10 4.82
C TRP A 169 16.19 17.97 5.18
N ASN A 170 16.74 19.01 5.81
CA ASN A 170 18.16 19.08 6.13
C ASN A 170 18.58 18.12 7.26
N ARG A 171 17.62 17.54 8.00
CA ARG A 171 17.89 16.57 9.07
C ARG A 171 18.55 15.29 8.54
N THR A 172 18.18 14.88 7.34
CA THR A 172 18.61 13.61 6.72
C THR A 172 19.04 13.78 5.26
N LEU A 173 19.07 15.03 4.78
CA LEU A 173 19.25 15.37 3.36
C LEU A 173 18.22 14.69 2.45
N GLY A 174 16.99 14.53 2.94
CA GLY A 174 15.88 13.94 2.20
C GLY A 174 15.76 12.41 2.32
N ALA A 175 16.52 11.75 3.19
CA ALA A 175 16.52 10.29 3.30
C ALA A 175 15.29 9.72 4.03
N ASP A 176 14.70 10.49 4.95
CA ASP A 176 13.40 10.19 5.58
C ASP A 176 12.21 10.81 4.80
N HIS A 177 12.44 11.24 3.56
CA HIS A 177 11.41 11.77 2.67
C HIS A 177 11.00 10.74 1.65
N PHE A 178 9.74 10.79 1.24
CA PHE A 178 9.25 9.98 0.15
C PHE A 178 8.29 10.72 -0.76
N PHE A 179 8.19 10.24 -2.00
CA PHE A 179 7.30 10.78 -3.02
C PHE A 179 6.79 9.64 -3.90
N VAL A 180 5.64 9.87 -4.53
CA VAL A 180 4.96 8.86 -5.35
C VAL A 180 5.00 9.29 -6.81
N THR A 181 5.49 8.41 -7.68
CA THR A 181 5.46 8.62 -9.13
C THR A 181 4.88 7.39 -9.81
N CYS A 182 3.64 7.49 -10.23
CA CYS A 182 3.04 6.52 -11.12
C CYS A 182 3.16 7.06 -12.56
N HIS A 183 3.48 6.20 -13.53
CA HIS A 183 3.59 6.52 -14.97
C HIS A 183 4.82 7.29 -15.46
N ASP A 184 4.91 7.35 -16.80
CA ASP A 184 5.92 8.04 -17.61
C ASP A 184 6.10 9.51 -17.22
N VAL A 185 4.99 10.21 -16.94
CA VAL A 185 4.99 11.63 -16.59
C VAL A 185 5.66 11.88 -15.25
N GLY A 186 5.39 11.02 -14.28
CA GLY A 186 6.02 11.06 -12.97
C GLY A 186 7.52 10.95 -13.12
N VAL A 187 8.02 9.85 -13.68
CA VAL A 187 9.46 9.61 -13.84
C VAL A 187 10.17 10.80 -14.54
N ARG A 188 9.63 11.26 -15.68
CA ARG A 188 10.25 12.36 -16.44
C ARG A 188 10.31 13.68 -15.68
N ALA A 189 9.29 13.99 -14.89
CA ALA A 189 9.26 15.23 -14.12
C ALA A 189 10.29 15.28 -12.98
N PHE A 190 10.87 14.13 -12.59
CA PHE A 190 11.93 14.05 -11.57
C PHE A 190 13.33 13.79 -12.16
N GLU A 191 13.47 13.63 -13.48
CA GLU A 191 14.77 13.34 -14.14
C GLU A 191 15.84 14.41 -13.83
N GLY A 192 15.45 15.67 -13.62
CA GLY A 192 16.36 16.77 -13.27
C GLY A 192 16.65 16.93 -11.77
N LEU A 193 16.20 16.02 -10.91
CA LEU A 193 16.37 16.11 -9.45
C LEU A 193 17.15 14.90 -8.90
N PRO A 194 18.43 14.72 -9.25
CA PRO A 194 19.20 13.52 -8.91
C PRO A 194 19.33 13.30 -7.40
N PHE A 195 19.46 14.36 -6.60
CA PHE A 195 19.56 14.23 -5.14
C PHE A 195 18.25 13.75 -4.50
N MET A 196 17.10 14.21 -5.01
CA MET A 196 15.80 13.73 -4.54
C MET A 196 15.62 12.25 -4.90
N VAL A 197 15.91 11.86 -6.15
CA VAL A 197 15.77 10.47 -6.60
C VAL A 197 16.73 9.54 -5.85
N LYS A 198 17.96 9.99 -5.55
CA LYS A 198 18.98 9.21 -4.87
C LYS A 198 18.74 9.08 -3.37
N ASN A 199 18.33 10.15 -2.69
CA ASN A 199 18.23 10.17 -1.23
C ASN A 199 16.84 9.75 -0.75
N SER A 200 15.77 10.27 -1.36
CA SER A 200 14.39 10.05 -0.92
C SER A 200 13.82 8.74 -1.44
N ILE A 201 12.92 8.12 -0.67
CA ILE A 201 12.22 6.90 -1.06
C ILE A 201 11.25 7.21 -2.20
N ARG A 202 11.40 6.53 -3.34
CA ARG A 202 10.49 6.67 -4.47
C ARG A 202 9.49 5.52 -4.50
N VAL A 203 8.20 5.84 -4.46
CA VAL A 203 7.11 4.87 -4.58
C VAL A 203 6.62 4.86 -6.04
N VAL A 204 6.80 3.76 -6.78
CA VAL A 204 6.58 3.72 -8.24
C VAL A 204 5.75 2.56 -8.76
N CYS A 205 4.91 2.82 -9.77
CA CYS A 205 4.05 1.80 -10.38
C CYS A 205 4.74 0.82 -11.32
N SER A 206 5.98 1.10 -11.73
CA SER A 206 6.74 0.20 -12.59
C SER A 206 8.21 0.28 -12.21
N PRO A 207 8.61 -0.53 -11.22
CA PRO A 207 9.95 -0.53 -10.64
C PRO A 207 10.93 -1.28 -11.55
N SER A 208 11.12 -0.78 -12.78
CA SER A 208 12.19 -1.28 -13.64
C SER A 208 13.50 -0.61 -13.27
N TYR A 209 14.57 -1.40 -13.22
CA TYR A 209 15.93 -0.91 -12.99
C TYR A 209 16.39 0.09 -14.06
N ASN A 210 15.76 0.07 -15.24
CA ASN A 210 16.06 1.00 -16.35
C ASN A 210 15.54 2.43 -16.13
N VAL A 211 14.89 2.72 -15.00
CA VAL A 211 14.38 4.07 -14.65
C VAL A 211 14.88 4.53 -13.29
N ASP A 212 16.13 4.20 -12.95
CA ASP A 212 16.80 4.55 -11.68
C ASP A 212 16.02 4.10 -10.44
N PHE A 213 15.35 2.94 -10.53
CA PHE A 213 14.75 2.30 -9.37
C PHE A 213 15.83 1.65 -8.51
N ILE A 214 15.84 1.93 -7.20
CA ILE A 214 16.82 1.43 -6.24
C ILE A 214 16.11 0.46 -5.28
N PRO A 215 16.20 -0.88 -5.46
CA PRO A 215 15.37 -1.84 -4.72
C PRO A 215 15.45 -1.78 -3.19
N HIS A 216 16.63 -1.49 -2.63
CA HIS A 216 16.81 -1.44 -1.18
C HIS A 216 16.25 -0.15 -0.54
N LYS A 217 15.75 0.78 -1.35
CA LYS A 217 15.24 2.10 -0.92
C LYS A 217 13.82 2.35 -1.43
N ASP A 218 13.62 2.17 -2.72
CA ASP A 218 12.37 2.47 -3.42
C ASP A 218 11.32 1.38 -3.22
N ILE A 219 10.07 1.70 -3.53
CA ILE A 219 8.92 0.81 -3.31
C ILE A 219 8.16 0.61 -4.62
N ALA A 220 7.85 -0.64 -4.91
CA ALA A 220 6.96 -1.04 -5.98
C ALA A 220 5.48 -0.86 -5.57
N LEU A 221 4.80 0.10 -6.20
CA LEU A 221 3.36 0.36 -6.05
C LEU A 221 2.57 -0.52 -7.03
N PRO A 222 1.61 -1.36 -6.60
CA PRO A 222 0.79 -2.10 -7.55
C PRO A 222 -0.08 -1.13 -8.35
N GLN A 223 0.06 -1.17 -9.67
CA GLN A 223 -0.81 -0.42 -10.55
C GLN A 223 -2.12 -1.15 -10.78
N VAL A 224 -3.23 -0.50 -10.49
CA VAL A 224 -4.58 -1.05 -10.70
C VAL A 224 -5.36 -0.19 -11.67
N LEU A 225 -6.37 -0.78 -12.31
CA LEU A 225 -7.38 -0.05 -13.08
C LEU A 225 -8.72 -0.11 -12.34
N GLN A 226 -8.77 0.44 -11.12
CA GLN A 226 -10.01 0.51 -10.36
C GLN A 226 -10.93 1.65 -10.83
N PRO A 227 -12.27 1.50 -10.73
CA PRO A 227 -12.99 0.27 -10.36
C PRO A 227 -12.79 -0.84 -11.41
N PHE A 228 -12.65 -2.08 -10.95
CA PHE A 228 -12.49 -3.22 -11.84
C PHE A 228 -13.76 -3.42 -12.66
N ALA A 229 -13.61 -3.69 -13.96
CA ALA A 229 -14.75 -3.80 -14.89
C ALA A 229 -15.62 -5.06 -14.67
N LEU A 230 -15.08 -6.06 -13.96
CA LEU A 230 -15.73 -7.31 -13.60
C LEU A 230 -15.36 -7.67 -12.14
N PRO A 231 -16.18 -8.50 -11.46
CA PRO A 231 -15.92 -8.95 -10.08
C PRO A 231 -14.56 -9.66 -9.91
N GLU A 232 -14.21 -10.00 -8.68
CA GLU A 232 -13.04 -10.84 -8.44
C GLU A 232 -13.24 -12.26 -9.02
N GLY A 233 -12.17 -12.88 -9.51
CA GLY A 233 -12.14 -14.29 -9.92
C GLY A 233 -11.79 -15.23 -8.76
N GLY A 234 -11.38 -16.47 -9.06
CA GLY A 234 -10.80 -17.38 -8.06
C GLY A 234 -11.63 -18.63 -7.72
N ASN A 235 -12.91 -18.68 -8.10
CA ASN A 235 -13.77 -19.84 -7.90
C ASN A 235 -14.13 -20.54 -9.22
N ASP A 236 -13.18 -20.56 -10.17
CA ASP A 236 -13.41 -20.88 -11.58
C ASP A 236 -12.30 -21.75 -12.19
N ILE A 237 -11.59 -22.53 -11.35
CA ILE A 237 -10.48 -23.40 -11.76
C ILE A 237 -10.85 -24.29 -12.96
N GLU A 238 -12.02 -24.93 -12.91
CA GLU A 238 -12.50 -25.84 -13.97
C GLU A 238 -12.88 -25.13 -15.27
N ASN A 239 -13.15 -23.82 -15.21
CA ASN A 239 -13.53 -23.02 -16.37
C ASN A 239 -12.32 -22.45 -17.13
N ARG A 240 -11.10 -22.67 -16.64
CA ARG A 240 -9.85 -22.15 -17.21
C ARG A 240 -9.27 -23.11 -18.24
N THR A 241 -9.74 -22.96 -19.48
CA THR A 241 -9.38 -23.83 -20.62
C THR A 241 -8.20 -23.32 -21.45
N THR A 242 -7.94 -22.01 -21.46
CA THR A 242 -6.79 -21.42 -22.17
C THR A 242 -5.52 -21.60 -21.33
N LEU A 243 -4.43 -22.10 -21.93
CA LEU A 243 -3.17 -22.32 -21.21
C LEU A 243 -2.54 -20.98 -20.79
N GLY A 244 -2.33 -20.08 -21.75
CA GLY A 244 -1.67 -18.81 -21.51
C GLY A 244 -2.29 -17.64 -22.26
N PHE A 245 -2.24 -16.44 -21.69
CA PHE A 245 -2.82 -15.24 -22.31
C PHE A 245 -1.90 -14.04 -22.21
N TRP A 246 -1.80 -13.29 -23.32
CA TRP A 246 -1.28 -11.94 -23.33
C TRP A 246 -1.94 -11.13 -24.45
N ALA A 247 -2.33 -9.89 -24.15
CA ALA A 247 -2.60 -8.90 -25.19
C ALA A 247 -1.95 -7.56 -24.87
N GLY A 248 -1.34 -6.92 -25.86
CA GLY A 248 -0.71 -5.62 -25.66
C GLY A 248 0.16 -5.13 -26.82
N HIS A 249 0.73 -3.94 -26.63
CA HIS A 249 1.64 -3.32 -27.60
C HIS A 249 3.04 -3.94 -27.54
N ARG A 250 3.66 -4.11 -28.71
CA ARG A 250 5.07 -4.52 -28.89
C ARG A 250 6.07 -3.39 -28.60
N ASN A 251 6.01 -2.81 -27.40
CA ASN A 251 6.84 -1.66 -27.02
C ASN A 251 8.16 -2.02 -26.33
N SER A 252 8.51 -3.30 -26.21
CA SER A 252 9.78 -3.79 -25.65
C SER A 252 10.27 -4.99 -26.45
N LYS A 253 11.58 -5.28 -26.36
CA LYS A 253 12.22 -6.43 -27.03
C LYS A 253 11.48 -7.73 -26.73
N ILE A 254 11.19 -8.00 -25.46
CA ILE A 254 10.51 -9.22 -25.04
C ILE A 254 9.06 -9.31 -25.56
N ARG A 255 8.32 -8.19 -25.62
CA ARG A 255 6.95 -8.18 -26.17
C ARG A 255 6.93 -8.42 -27.67
N VAL A 256 7.92 -7.91 -28.41
CA VAL A 256 8.11 -8.20 -29.84
C VAL A 256 8.35 -9.70 -30.04
N ILE A 257 9.25 -10.30 -29.24
CA ILE A 257 9.57 -11.73 -29.33
C ILE A 257 8.35 -12.58 -28.96
N LEU A 258 7.69 -12.30 -27.84
CA LEU A 258 6.51 -13.03 -27.38
C LEU A 258 5.42 -13.08 -28.46
N ALA A 259 5.08 -11.92 -29.04
CA ALA A 259 4.11 -11.84 -30.12
C ALA A 259 4.56 -12.67 -31.33
N ARG A 260 5.79 -12.44 -31.82
CA ARG A 260 6.30 -13.11 -33.03
C ARG A 260 6.37 -14.63 -32.91
N VAL A 261 6.74 -15.15 -31.73
CA VAL A 261 6.91 -16.59 -31.51
C VAL A 261 5.57 -17.29 -31.30
N TRP A 262 4.59 -16.64 -30.65
CA TRP A 262 3.41 -17.32 -30.12
C TRP A 262 2.06 -16.78 -30.61
N GLU A 263 1.98 -15.76 -31.47
CA GLU A 263 0.70 -15.20 -31.96
C GLU A 263 -0.20 -16.20 -32.71
N ASN A 264 0.37 -17.28 -33.26
CA ASN A 264 -0.35 -18.30 -34.01
C ASN A 264 -0.54 -19.62 -33.22
N ASP A 265 -0.25 -19.64 -31.93
CA ASP A 265 -0.41 -20.84 -31.10
C ASP A 265 -1.89 -21.08 -30.72
N THR A 266 -2.28 -22.35 -30.59
CA THR A 266 -3.67 -22.73 -30.28
C THR A 266 -3.99 -22.78 -28.79
N GLU A 267 -2.98 -22.88 -27.93
CA GLU A 267 -3.14 -22.96 -26.46
C GLU A 267 -2.73 -21.64 -25.78
N LEU A 268 -1.83 -20.88 -26.40
CA LEU A 268 -1.44 -19.54 -25.97
C LEU A 268 -2.20 -18.46 -26.76
N ALA A 269 -3.16 -17.81 -26.11
CA ALA A 269 -3.90 -16.68 -26.65
C ALA A 269 -3.05 -15.40 -26.61
N ILE A 270 -2.22 -15.19 -27.63
CA ILE A 270 -1.31 -14.05 -27.75
C ILE A 270 -1.84 -13.07 -28.81
N SER A 271 -2.12 -11.83 -28.41
CA SER A 271 -2.65 -10.80 -29.30
C SER A 271 -1.81 -9.53 -29.29
N ASN A 272 -1.41 -9.09 -30.48
CA ASN A 272 -0.59 -7.91 -30.71
C ASN A 272 -1.41 -6.61 -30.92
N ASN A 273 -2.74 -6.66 -30.76
CA ASN A 273 -3.59 -5.48 -30.86
C ASN A 273 -4.15 -5.10 -29.49
N ARG A 274 -4.37 -3.80 -29.26
CA ARG A 274 -5.28 -3.38 -28.19
C ARG A 274 -6.65 -3.93 -28.53
N ILE A 275 -7.21 -4.77 -27.67
CA ILE A 275 -8.64 -5.11 -27.73
C ILE A 275 -9.40 -3.77 -27.71
N SER A 276 -10.18 -3.52 -28.77
CA SER A 276 -10.86 -2.23 -28.97
C SER A 276 -11.76 -1.91 -27.78
N ARG A 277 -11.51 -0.78 -27.12
CA ARG A 277 -12.32 -0.32 -25.98
C ARG A 277 -13.76 0.03 -26.36
N ALA A 278 -14.04 0.26 -27.65
CA ALA A 278 -15.40 0.54 -28.14
C ALA A 278 -16.30 -0.70 -28.19
N ILE A 279 -15.73 -1.91 -28.11
CA ILE A 279 -16.45 -3.21 -28.11
C ILE A 279 -16.03 -4.10 -26.91
N GLY A 280 -14.96 -3.78 -26.17
CA GLY A 280 -14.15 -4.81 -25.50
C GLY A 280 -13.40 -4.50 -24.20
N GLU A 281 -13.87 -3.57 -23.35
CA GLU A 281 -13.88 -3.91 -21.89
C GLU A 281 -14.83 -5.13 -21.74
N LEU A 282 -14.97 -5.89 -20.67
CA LEU A 282 -15.62 -7.23 -20.71
C LEU A 282 -14.90 -8.26 -21.60
N VAL A 283 -14.64 -8.04 -22.90
CA VAL A 283 -14.00 -9.05 -23.77
C VAL A 283 -12.56 -9.32 -23.34
N TYR A 284 -11.77 -8.27 -23.07
CA TYR A 284 -10.41 -8.41 -22.53
C TYR A 284 -10.43 -9.05 -21.14
N GLN A 285 -11.26 -8.52 -20.22
CA GLN A 285 -11.33 -9.03 -18.85
C GLN A 285 -11.82 -10.48 -18.79
N LYS A 286 -12.75 -10.89 -19.66
CA LYS A 286 -13.22 -12.28 -19.78
C LYS A 286 -12.13 -13.27 -20.19
N GLN A 287 -11.06 -12.83 -20.85
CA GLN A 287 -9.92 -13.71 -21.17
C GLN A 287 -9.20 -14.18 -19.91
N PHE A 288 -9.09 -13.31 -18.89
CA PHE A 288 -8.43 -13.68 -17.64
C PHE A 288 -9.15 -14.81 -16.91
N TYR A 289 -10.49 -14.79 -16.85
CA TYR A 289 -11.29 -15.85 -16.22
C TYR A 289 -11.15 -17.22 -16.90
N ARG A 290 -10.87 -17.24 -18.20
CA ARG A 290 -10.76 -18.48 -18.98
C ARG A 290 -9.32 -19.00 -19.08
N THR A 291 -8.35 -18.24 -18.57
CA THR A 291 -6.94 -18.55 -18.74
C THR A 291 -6.32 -19.07 -17.45
N LYS A 292 -5.47 -20.09 -17.54
CA LYS A 292 -4.68 -20.58 -16.40
C LYS A 292 -3.57 -19.59 -16.02
N PHE A 293 -2.74 -19.23 -17.00
CA PHE A 293 -1.53 -18.42 -16.79
C PHE A 293 -1.55 -17.09 -17.58
N CYS A 294 -1.44 -15.95 -16.91
CA CYS A 294 -1.45 -14.64 -17.55
C CYS A 294 -0.04 -14.08 -17.68
N ILE A 295 0.45 -13.99 -18.92
CA ILE A 295 1.84 -13.65 -19.21
C ILE A 295 2.02 -12.14 -19.04
N CYS A 296 2.96 -11.77 -18.18
CA CYS A 296 3.29 -10.41 -17.80
C CYS A 296 4.70 -10.06 -18.31
N PRO A 297 4.90 -9.83 -19.62
CA PRO A 297 6.20 -9.52 -20.17
C PRO A 297 6.63 -8.08 -19.83
N GLY A 298 7.91 -7.93 -19.53
CA GLY A 298 8.58 -6.65 -19.32
C GLY A 298 8.22 -5.63 -20.41
N GLY A 299 8.02 -4.37 -20.03
CA GLY A 299 7.65 -3.28 -20.93
C GLY A 299 8.61 -2.10 -20.83
N SER A 300 8.62 -1.23 -21.84
CA SER A 300 9.38 0.03 -21.80
C SER A 300 8.64 1.17 -21.10
N GLN A 301 7.35 0.99 -20.80
CA GLN A 301 6.52 2.01 -20.17
C GLN A 301 6.27 1.67 -18.71
N VAL A 302 6.21 2.71 -17.89
CA VAL A 302 5.99 2.66 -16.44
C VAL A 302 4.51 2.39 -16.09
N ASN A 303 3.83 1.55 -16.88
CA ASN A 303 2.40 1.29 -16.76
C ASN A 303 2.05 -0.12 -17.27
N SER A 304 1.86 -1.07 -16.36
CA SER A 304 1.27 -2.36 -16.64
C SER A 304 0.41 -2.85 -15.47
N ALA A 305 -0.88 -2.50 -15.48
CA ALA A 305 -1.87 -3.05 -14.56
C ALA A 305 -2.12 -4.56 -14.72
N ARG A 306 -1.52 -5.22 -15.73
CA ARG A 306 -1.74 -6.64 -16.04
C ARG A 306 -1.44 -7.56 -14.86
N ILE A 307 -0.43 -7.27 -14.05
CA ILE A 307 -0.11 -8.08 -12.86
C ILE A 307 -1.31 -8.07 -11.91
N SER A 308 -1.80 -6.88 -11.56
CA SER A 308 -2.97 -6.70 -10.70
C SER A 308 -4.25 -7.28 -11.34
N ASP A 309 -4.48 -7.08 -12.65
CA ASP A 309 -5.62 -7.66 -13.36
C ASP A 309 -5.57 -9.20 -13.33
N SER A 310 -4.38 -9.78 -13.49
CA SER A 310 -4.20 -11.24 -13.44
C SER A 310 -4.59 -11.77 -12.08
N ILE A 311 -4.05 -11.18 -11.02
CA ILE A 311 -4.37 -11.55 -9.63
C ILE A 311 -5.87 -11.36 -9.37
N HIS A 312 -6.42 -10.18 -9.65
CA HIS A 312 -7.84 -9.85 -9.41
C HIS A 312 -8.81 -10.80 -10.11
N TYR A 313 -8.55 -11.15 -11.37
CA TYR A 313 -9.40 -12.06 -12.14
C TYR A 313 -9.02 -13.54 -11.97
N GLY A 314 -8.19 -13.89 -10.98
CA GLY A 314 -7.84 -15.27 -10.64
C GLY A 314 -6.89 -15.97 -11.63
N CYS A 315 -6.24 -15.24 -12.54
CA CYS A 315 -5.29 -15.80 -13.49
C CYS A 315 -3.87 -15.80 -12.90
N VAL A 316 -3.20 -16.95 -12.86
CA VAL A 316 -1.85 -17.04 -12.25
C VAL A 316 -0.87 -16.18 -13.06
N PRO A 317 -0.27 -15.13 -12.48
CA PRO A 317 0.65 -14.27 -13.22
C PRO A 317 1.95 -15.02 -13.57
N VAL A 318 2.37 -14.90 -14.82
CA VAL A 318 3.69 -15.36 -15.30
C VAL A 318 4.56 -14.13 -15.52
N ILE A 319 5.46 -13.85 -14.59
CA ILE A 319 6.39 -12.73 -14.69
C ILE A 319 7.47 -13.11 -15.68
N LEU A 320 7.56 -12.39 -16.80
CA LEU A 320 8.54 -12.62 -17.86
C LEU A 320 9.37 -11.35 -18.07
N SER A 321 10.29 -11.10 -17.15
CA SER A 321 11.09 -9.87 -17.10
C SER A 321 12.34 -10.09 -16.26
N ASP A 322 13.51 -9.71 -16.79
CA ASP A 322 14.79 -9.90 -16.07
C ASP A 322 15.03 -8.82 -15.00
N TYR A 323 14.47 -7.62 -15.19
CA TYR A 323 14.73 -6.43 -14.37
C TYR A 323 13.44 -5.75 -13.93
N TYR A 324 12.69 -6.40 -13.04
CA TYR A 324 11.44 -5.88 -12.49
C TYR A 324 11.30 -6.25 -11.01
N ASP A 325 11.21 -5.24 -10.15
CA ASP A 325 10.86 -5.45 -8.75
C ASP A 325 9.34 -5.70 -8.63
N LEU A 326 8.93 -6.62 -7.77
CA LEU A 326 7.52 -6.99 -7.68
C LEU A 326 6.84 -6.23 -6.53
N PRO A 327 5.58 -5.78 -6.68
CA PRO A 327 4.86 -5.19 -5.56
C PRO A 327 4.86 -6.11 -4.34
N PHE A 328 5.22 -5.54 -3.20
CA PHE A 328 5.27 -6.23 -1.91
C PHE A 328 6.27 -7.38 -1.81
N ASN A 329 7.33 -7.38 -2.61
CA ASN A 329 8.32 -8.46 -2.67
C ASN A 329 9.07 -8.68 -1.33
N ASP A 330 9.14 -7.68 -0.44
CA ASP A 330 9.74 -7.88 0.90
C ASP A 330 8.81 -8.68 1.83
N ALA A 331 7.50 -8.62 1.61
CA ALA A 331 6.50 -9.31 2.43
C ALA A 331 6.05 -10.64 1.81
N LEU A 332 5.76 -10.65 0.51
CA LEU A 332 5.10 -11.75 -0.20
C LEU A 332 6.09 -12.61 -0.99
N ASP A 333 6.04 -13.93 -0.79
CA ASP A 333 6.74 -14.88 -1.63
C ASP A 333 5.98 -15.13 -2.93
N TRP A 334 6.33 -14.36 -3.96
CA TRP A 334 5.71 -14.46 -5.29
C TRP A 334 5.74 -15.87 -5.89
N ARG A 335 6.70 -16.72 -5.51
CA ARG A 335 6.75 -18.12 -5.96
C ARG A 335 5.57 -18.97 -5.48
N LYS A 336 4.83 -18.50 -4.48
CA LYS A 336 3.63 -19.17 -3.95
C LYS A 336 2.40 -18.97 -4.82
N PHE A 337 2.37 -17.94 -5.66
CA PHE A 337 1.17 -17.57 -6.43
C PHE A 337 1.46 -17.06 -7.85
N ALA A 338 2.71 -17.10 -8.29
CA ALA A 338 3.15 -16.68 -9.61
C ALA A 338 4.22 -17.61 -10.17
N VAL A 339 4.37 -17.59 -11.49
CA VAL A 339 5.48 -18.25 -12.21
C VAL A 339 6.50 -17.18 -12.61
N ILE A 340 7.74 -17.29 -12.15
CA ILE A 340 8.79 -16.29 -12.40
C ILE A 340 9.78 -16.83 -13.43
N LEU A 341 9.86 -16.21 -14.60
CA LEU A 341 10.67 -16.63 -15.74
C LEU A 341 11.64 -15.53 -16.18
N ARG A 342 12.77 -15.94 -16.76
CA ARG A 342 13.70 -15.02 -17.43
C ARG A 342 13.18 -14.70 -18.82
N GLU A 343 13.54 -13.54 -19.37
CA GLU A 343 13.08 -13.15 -20.72
C GLU A 343 13.48 -14.18 -21.79
N ARG A 344 14.64 -14.83 -21.65
CA ARG A 344 15.12 -15.90 -22.55
C ARG A 344 14.21 -17.14 -22.57
N ASP A 345 13.44 -17.38 -21.51
CA ASP A 345 12.57 -18.55 -21.39
C ASP A 345 11.33 -18.43 -22.29
N VAL A 346 11.12 -17.27 -22.93
CA VAL A 346 10.05 -17.04 -23.91
C VAL A 346 10.01 -18.10 -25.01
N TYR A 347 11.14 -18.64 -25.44
CA TYR A 347 11.20 -19.68 -26.49
C TYR A 347 10.72 -21.05 -26.00
N GLN A 348 10.72 -21.28 -24.69
CA GLN A 348 10.26 -22.52 -24.06
C GLN A 348 8.96 -22.31 -23.27
N LEU A 349 8.33 -21.14 -23.38
CA LEU A 349 7.21 -20.70 -22.56
C LEU A 349 6.09 -21.76 -22.49
N LYS A 350 5.61 -22.25 -23.63
CA LYS A 350 4.56 -23.28 -23.65
C LYS A 350 4.98 -24.56 -22.92
N ASN A 351 6.21 -25.03 -23.13
CA ASN A 351 6.71 -26.26 -22.50
C ASN A 351 6.79 -26.11 -20.98
N ILE A 352 7.27 -24.95 -20.50
CA ILE A 352 7.33 -24.64 -19.07
C ILE A 352 5.92 -24.63 -18.48
N LEU A 353 4.97 -23.91 -19.10
CA LEU A 353 3.60 -23.84 -18.59
C LEU A 353 2.88 -25.20 -18.60
N LYS A 354 3.16 -26.06 -19.59
CA LYS A 354 2.61 -27.43 -19.64
C LYS A 354 3.29 -28.40 -18.67
N SER A 355 4.51 -28.11 -18.22
CA SER A 355 5.20 -28.93 -17.21
C SER A 355 4.67 -28.70 -15.79
N ILE A 356 3.96 -27.59 -15.55
CA ILE A 356 3.31 -27.32 -14.27
C ILE A 356 2.12 -28.28 -14.14
N SER A 357 2.16 -29.11 -13.10
CA SER A 357 1.10 -30.07 -12.81
C SER A 357 -0.22 -29.38 -12.49
N GLN A 358 -1.34 -30.10 -12.62
CA GLN A 358 -2.64 -29.55 -12.26
C GLN A 358 -2.70 -29.21 -10.76
N GLU A 359 -2.06 -30.03 -9.91
CA GLU A 359 -1.96 -29.82 -8.47
C GLU A 359 -1.19 -28.54 -8.14
N GLU A 360 -0.07 -28.31 -8.82
CA GLU A 360 0.74 -27.10 -8.66
C GLU A 360 -0.01 -25.86 -9.15
N PHE A 361 -0.67 -25.94 -10.32
CA PHE A 361 -1.53 -24.85 -10.80
C PHE A 361 -2.63 -24.49 -9.79
N VAL A 362 -3.33 -25.50 -9.24
CA VAL A 362 -4.38 -25.29 -8.23
C VAL A 362 -3.79 -24.65 -6.96
N SER A 363 -2.58 -25.05 -6.55
CA SER A 363 -1.87 -24.46 -5.42
C SER A 363 -1.55 -22.98 -5.65
N LEU A 364 -1.00 -22.63 -6.82
CA LEU A 364 -0.70 -21.24 -7.20
C LEU A 364 -1.97 -20.39 -7.24
N HIS A 365 -3.03 -20.93 -7.87
CA HIS A 365 -4.31 -20.26 -8.05
C HIS A 365 -5.02 -19.96 -6.72
N LYS A 366 -5.08 -20.93 -5.80
CA LYS A 366 -5.66 -20.74 -4.46
C LYS A 366 -4.84 -19.82 -3.56
N SER A 367 -3.56 -19.60 -3.89
CA SER A 367 -2.65 -18.74 -3.14
C SER A 367 -2.60 -17.31 -3.66
N LEU A 368 -3.41 -16.96 -4.68
CA LEU A 368 -3.50 -15.60 -5.17
C LEU A 368 -3.90 -14.64 -4.03
N VAL A 369 -3.37 -13.41 -4.14
CA VAL A 369 -3.33 -12.43 -3.05
C VAL A 369 -4.20 -11.21 -3.35
N GLN A 370 -5.39 -11.41 -3.92
CA GLN A 370 -6.28 -10.34 -4.40
C GLN A 370 -6.46 -9.20 -3.40
N LYS A 371 -6.68 -9.52 -2.12
CA LYS A 371 -6.85 -8.53 -1.03
C LYS A 371 -5.75 -7.46 -1.00
N HIS A 372 -4.49 -7.81 -1.32
CA HIS A 372 -3.34 -6.91 -1.27
C HIS A 372 -3.25 -5.99 -2.50
N PHE A 373 -4.02 -6.27 -3.55
CA PHE A 373 -4.02 -5.53 -4.82
C PHE A 373 -5.31 -4.74 -5.06
N VAL A 374 -6.13 -4.56 -4.02
CA VAL A 374 -7.35 -3.73 -4.05
C VAL A 374 -7.13 -2.49 -3.19
N TRP A 375 -7.51 -1.33 -3.72
CA TRP A 375 -7.57 -0.07 -2.99
C TRP A 375 -8.99 0.16 -2.46
N HIS A 376 -9.11 0.42 -1.17
CA HIS A 376 -10.35 0.85 -0.51
C HIS A 376 -10.25 2.32 -0.11
N SER A 377 -11.40 2.99 -0.02
CA SER A 377 -11.52 4.36 0.51
C SER A 377 -12.79 4.42 1.35
N PRO A 378 -12.71 4.48 2.70
CA PRO A 378 -11.47 4.50 3.50
C PRO A 378 -10.64 3.21 3.37
N PRO A 379 -9.30 3.27 3.57
CA PRO A 379 -8.44 2.10 3.48
C PRO A 379 -8.74 1.09 4.59
N VAL A 380 -8.56 -0.20 4.32
CA VAL A 380 -8.78 -1.31 5.28
C VAL A 380 -7.54 -2.17 5.44
N SER A 381 -7.36 -2.81 6.59
CA SER A 381 -6.15 -3.59 6.89
C SER A 381 -5.80 -4.58 5.78
N TYR A 382 -4.50 -4.69 5.47
CA TYR A 382 -3.94 -5.54 4.42
C TYR A 382 -4.35 -5.19 2.98
N ASP A 383 -5.08 -4.09 2.74
CA ASP A 383 -5.33 -3.61 1.38
C ASP A 383 -4.07 -3.02 0.73
N ALA A 384 -4.16 -2.63 -0.54
CA ALA A 384 -3.00 -2.10 -1.26
C ALA A 384 -2.39 -0.86 -0.59
N PHE A 385 -3.21 -0.01 0.05
CA PHE A 385 -2.69 1.14 0.79
C PHE A 385 -1.89 0.70 2.01
N HIS A 386 -2.45 -0.16 2.87
CA HIS A 386 -1.77 -0.63 4.07
C HIS A 386 -0.50 -1.43 3.76
N MET A 387 -0.50 -2.22 2.69
CA MET A 387 0.70 -2.93 2.26
C MET A 387 1.80 -1.96 1.81
N ILE A 388 1.47 -0.83 1.17
CA ILE A 388 2.45 0.22 0.85
C ILE A 388 2.91 0.96 2.10
N MET A 389 2.01 1.20 3.07
CA MET A 389 2.42 1.76 4.36
C MET A 389 3.39 0.84 5.08
N TYR A 390 3.21 -0.48 4.95
CA TYR A 390 4.11 -1.46 5.53
C TYR A 390 5.47 -1.46 4.83
N GLU A 391 5.50 -1.37 3.50
CA GLU A 391 6.76 -1.19 2.76
C GLU A 391 7.49 0.09 3.17
N LEU A 392 6.79 1.22 3.29
CA LEU A 392 7.37 2.48 3.80
C LEU A 392 7.90 2.32 5.23
N TRP A 393 7.16 1.60 6.09
CA TRP A 393 7.63 1.23 7.42
C TRP A 393 8.88 0.34 7.37
N LEU A 394 9.06 -0.56 6.41
CA LEU A 394 10.33 -1.29 6.35
C LEU A 394 11.53 -0.39 6.03
N ARG A 395 11.31 0.76 5.37
CA ARG A 395 12.37 1.70 4.96
C ARG A 395 12.60 2.88 5.91
N HIS A 396 11.76 3.07 6.95
CA HIS A 396 11.87 4.23 7.85
C HIS A 396 13.17 4.30 8.67
N ASN A 397 13.88 3.19 8.82
CA ASN A 397 15.16 3.12 9.55
C ASN A 397 16.39 2.99 8.65
N VAL A 398 16.22 2.86 7.33
CA VAL A 398 17.26 2.28 6.47
C VAL A 398 18.32 3.30 6.03
N ILE A 399 18.15 4.60 6.25
CA ILE A 399 19.13 5.59 5.79
C ILE A 399 19.39 6.68 6.84
N LYS A 400 20.52 6.55 7.55
CA LYS A 400 21.23 7.65 8.22
C LYS A 400 22.63 7.68 7.64
N TYR A 401 22.92 8.65 6.78
CA TYR A 401 24.28 8.90 6.27
C TYR A 401 25.11 9.67 7.29
#